data_AF-A0A5N5WEK6-F1
#
_entry.id   AF-A0A5N5WEK6-F1
#
_cell.length_a   1.000
_cell.length_b   1.000
_cell.length_c   1.000
_cell.angle_alpha   90.00
_cell.angle_beta   90.00
_cell.angle_gamma   90.00
#
_symmetry.space_group_name_H-M   'P 1'
#
loop_
_entity.id
_entity.type
_entity.pdbx_description
1 polymer ?
#
loop_
_entity_poly.entity_id
_entity_poly.type
_entity_poly.pdbx_seq_one_letter_code
_entity_poly.pdbx_strand_id
1 'polypeptide(L)'
;MTLDDVYDLFERIALVDDRIVRPNPADAAGQAEMWAVILRGVPLPFAAHAVIRHYQQSPYQLRPADIAEQWRLHIRDRLERHTESEPPDGDTGDDTYQAALLAERRAVASGAVEPRPVPQPRILTAGTDLAPGRGRAILAAVGQPAPSPAPGNPRSVHCPRCHAEPGRSCTTAGRRRADVHPARLETVRRAAAGLPPVDPAEEQRELERRREASRAALAALPPGTTTPVSPPPCNEQEAAS
;
A
#
# COMPACT_ATOMS: atom_id res chain seq x y z
N MET A 1 -23.39 3.01 24.44
CA MET A 1 -24.78 3.00 24.87
C MET A 1 -25.15 1.63 25.39
N THR A 2 -25.70 1.58 26.60
CA THR A 2 -26.34 0.38 27.16
C THR A 2 -27.75 0.22 26.57
N LEU A 3 -28.45 -0.86 26.92
CA LEU A 3 -29.86 -1.03 26.53
C LEU A 3 -30.76 0.00 27.22
N ASP A 4 -30.51 0.28 28.50
CA ASP A 4 -31.25 1.30 29.27
C ASP A 4 -31.08 2.70 28.65
N ASP A 5 -29.85 3.06 28.27
CA ASP A 5 -29.58 4.33 27.57
C ASP A 5 -30.38 4.44 26.26
N VAL A 6 -30.63 3.32 25.55
CA VAL A 6 -31.40 3.31 24.31
C VAL A 6 -32.88 3.51 24.57
N TYR A 7 -33.43 2.93 25.65
CA TYR A 7 -34.81 3.21 26.05
C TYR A 7 -34.99 4.68 26.42
N ASP A 8 -34.08 5.26 27.21
CA ASP A 8 -34.07 6.69 27.52
C ASP A 8 -34.00 7.55 26.24
N LEU A 9 -33.22 7.11 25.25
CA LEU A 9 -33.12 7.79 23.96
C LEU A 9 -34.44 7.69 23.17
N PHE A 10 -35.10 6.53 23.16
CA PHE A 10 -36.39 6.35 22.50
C PHE A 10 -37.48 7.22 23.10
N GLU A 11 -37.55 7.33 24.42
CA GLU A 11 -38.49 8.23 25.09
C GLU A 11 -38.29 9.67 24.61
N ARG A 12 -37.03 10.12 24.49
CA ARG A 12 -36.71 11.48 23.98
C ARG A 12 -37.06 11.65 22.50
N ILE A 13 -36.79 10.64 21.67
CA ILE A 13 -37.12 10.68 20.24
C ILE A 13 -38.63 10.71 20.03
N ALA A 14 -39.39 9.93 20.80
CA ALA A 14 -40.84 9.83 20.68
C ALA A 14 -41.57 11.15 20.97
N LEU A 15 -40.94 12.08 21.72
CA LEU A 15 -41.45 13.45 21.90
C LEU A 15 -41.44 14.27 20.61
N VAL A 16 -40.59 13.91 19.64
CA VAL A 16 -40.38 14.63 18.38
C VAL A 16 -40.94 13.85 17.18
N ASP A 17 -40.78 12.53 17.17
CA ASP A 17 -41.18 11.65 16.08
C ASP A 17 -41.65 10.28 16.62
N ASP A 18 -42.97 10.11 16.69
CA ASP A 18 -43.63 8.91 17.21
C ASP A 18 -43.45 7.68 16.30
N ARG A 19 -43.06 7.87 15.04
CA ARG A 19 -42.91 6.79 14.05
C ARG A 19 -41.70 5.89 14.33
N ILE A 20 -40.79 6.32 15.21
CA ILE A 20 -39.55 5.61 15.51
C ILE A 20 -39.83 4.40 16.40
N VAL A 21 -40.71 4.51 17.38
CA VAL A 21 -40.93 3.47 18.38
C VAL A 21 -42.01 2.50 17.88
N ARG A 22 -41.71 1.19 17.89
CA ARG A 22 -42.70 0.17 17.54
C ARG A 22 -43.77 0.04 18.64
N PRO A 23 -45.06 -0.07 18.30
CA PRO A 23 -46.13 -0.16 19.30
C PRO A 23 -46.20 -1.52 20.00
N ASN A 24 -45.72 -2.59 19.36
CA ASN A 24 -45.67 -3.93 19.96
C ASN A 24 -44.44 -4.03 20.89
N PRO A 25 -44.60 -4.37 22.18
CA PRO A 25 -43.49 -4.47 23.13
C PRO A 25 -42.35 -5.41 22.71
N ALA A 26 -42.67 -6.55 22.08
CA ALA A 26 -41.65 -7.50 21.63
C ALA A 26 -40.79 -6.93 20.50
N ASP A 27 -41.42 -6.22 19.56
CA ASP A 27 -40.73 -5.57 18.44
C ASP A 27 -39.91 -4.37 18.92
N ALA A 28 -40.42 -3.63 19.92
CA ALA A 28 -39.70 -2.52 20.55
C ALA A 28 -38.44 -3.00 21.28
N ALA A 29 -38.50 -4.14 21.98
CA ALA A 29 -37.34 -4.74 22.61
C ALA A 29 -36.27 -5.15 21.58
N GLY A 30 -36.66 -5.85 20.52
CA GLY A 30 -35.73 -6.21 19.44
C GLY A 30 -35.13 -4.98 18.72
N GLN A 31 -35.91 -3.92 18.55
CA GLN A 31 -35.42 -2.65 18.02
C GLN A 31 -34.39 -2.00 18.96
N ALA A 32 -34.66 -1.96 20.26
CA ALA A 32 -33.76 -1.40 21.25
C ALA A 32 -32.43 -2.16 21.31
N GLU A 33 -32.46 -3.50 21.28
CA GLU A 33 -31.26 -4.34 21.21
C GLU A 33 -30.42 -4.04 19.97
N MET A 34 -31.06 -3.95 18.80
CA MET A 34 -30.39 -3.58 17.54
C MET A 34 -29.73 -2.21 17.64
N TRP A 35 -30.43 -1.21 18.20
CA TRP A 35 -29.87 0.13 18.40
C TRP A 35 -28.71 0.13 19.38
N ALA A 36 -28.78 -0.63 20.48
CA ALA A 36 -27.70 -0.75 21.45
C ALA A 36 -26.43 -1.34 20.83
N VAL A 37 -26.58 -2.31 19.91
CA VAL A 37 -25.45 -2.86 19.15
C VAL A 37 -24.86 -1.81 18.21
N ILE A 38 -25.69 -1.10 17.44
CA ILE A 38 -25.22 -0.11 16.46
C ILE A 38 -24.57 1.11 17.14
N LEU A 39 -25.13 1.54 18.27
CA LEU A 39 -24.69 2.72 19.03
C LEU A 39 -23.71 2.34 20.16
N ARG A 40 -23.07 1.17 20.05
CA ARG A 40 -22.04 0.76 21.01
C ARG A 40 -20.90 1.78 21.04
N GLY A 41 -20.53 2.22 22.24
CA GLY A 41 -19.51 3.26 22.43
C GLY A 41 -19.94 4.70 22.14
N VAL A 42 -21.18 4.94 21.70
CA VAL A 42 -21.75 6.30 21.60
C VAL A 42 -22.28 6.73 22.98
N PRO A 43 -21.89 7.90 23.52
CA PRO A 43 -22.45 8.43 24.76
C PRO A 43 -23.90 8.92 24.57
N LEU A 44 -24.78 8.67 25.55
CA LEU A 44 -26.17 9.13 25.52
C LEU A 44 -26.32 10.65 25.32
N PRO A 45 -25.55 11.53 26.00
CA PRO A 45 -25.63 12.97 25.76
C PRO A 45 -25.32 13.34 24.32
N PHE A 46 -24.34 12.69 23.68
CA PHE A 46 -24.02 12.95 22.28
C PHE A 46 -25.17 12.52 21.35
N ALA A 47 -25.72 11.33 21.57
CA ALA A 47 -26.81 10.82 20.76
C ALA A 47 -28.06 11.71 20.83
N ALA A 48 -28.40 12.22 22.01
CA ALA A 48 -29.50 13.17 22.18
C ALA A 48 -29.30 14.46 21.34
N HIS A 49 -28.08 15.00 21.29
CA HIS A 49 -27.79 16.16 20.43
C HIS A 49 -27.79 15.80 18.94
N ALA A 50 -27.34 14.60 18.58
CA ALA A 50 -27.34 14.13 17.20
C ALA A 50 -28.77 13.97 16.64
N VAL A 51 -29.72 13.54 17.48
CA VAL A 51 -31.16 13.52 17.15
C VAL A 51 -31.65 14.92 16.77
N ILE A 52 -31.40 15.92 17.62
CA ILE A 52 -31.81 17.31 17.38
C ILE A 52 -31.21 17.82 16.07
N ARG A 53 -29.91 17.61 15.87
CA ARG A 53 -29.21 18.02 14.65
C ARG A 53 -29.79 17.35 13.40
N HIS A 54 -30.11 16.07 13.47
CA HIS A 54 -30.72 15.34 12.35
C HIS A 54 -32.03 15.99 11.92
N TYR A 55 -32.95 16.24 12.86
CA TYR A 55 -34.25 16.84 12.54
C TYR A 55 -34.18 18.32 12.13
N GLN A 56 -33.10 19.02 12.48
CA GLN A 56 -32.82 20.36 11.94
C GLN A 56 -32.39 20.31 10.46
N GLN A 57 -31.79 19.21 10.01
CA GLN A 57 -31.16 19.09 8.68
C GLN A 57 -31.96 18.23 7.71
N SER A 58 -32.80 17.33 8.21
CA SER A 58 -33.47 16.30 7.43
C SER A 58 -34.89 16.06 7.93
N PRO A 59 -35.89 16.01 7.02
CA PRO A 59 -37.27 15.66 7.36
C PRO A 59 -37.49 14.12 7.45
N TYR A 60 -36.49 13.32 7.10
CA TYR A 60 -36.61 11.86 7.07
C TYR A 60 -36.47 11.24 8.45
N GLN A 61 -37.07 10.05 8.63
CA GLN A 61 -36.98 9.28 9.87
C GLN A 61 -35.52 9.03 10.25
N LEU A 62 -35.19 9.30 11.51
CA LEU A 62 -33.87 9.06 12.08
C LEU A 62 -33.57 7.55 12.13
N ARG A 63 -32.37 7.16 11.71
CA ARG A 63 -31.87 5.79 11.85
C ARG A 63 -30.67 5.78 12.81
N PRO A 64 -30.39 4.64 13.49
CA PRO A 64 -29.25 4.56 14.40
C PRO A 64 -27.91 4.75 13.65
N ALA A 65 -27.85 4.39 12.36
CA ALA A 65 -26.69 4.62 11.51
C ALA A 65 -26.36 6.12 11.34
N ASP A 66 -27.38 6.99 11.35
CA ASP A 66 -27.20 8.43 11.17
C ASP A 66 -26.51 9.04 12.42
N ILE A 67 -26.87 8.58 13.63
CA ILE A 67 -26.17 8.94 14.88
C ILE A 67 -24.74 8.39 14.89
N ALA A 68 -24.56 7.12 14.50
CA ALA A 68 -23.24 6.48 14.48
C ALA A 68 -22.26 7.16 13.50
N GLU A 69 -22.74 7.63 12.35
CA GLU A 69 -21.94 8.42 11.41
C GLU A 69 -21.54 9.76 12.03
N GLN A 70 -22.48 10.50 12.63
CA GLN A 70 -22.17 11.76 13.31
C GLN A 70 -21.13 11.57 14.43
N TRP A 71 -21.22 10.47 15.19
CA TRP A 71 -20.24 10.15 16.21
C TRP A 71 -18.85 9.83 15.63
N ARG A 72 -18.78 9.06 14.54
CA ARG A 72 -17.51 8.81 13.84
C ARG A 72 -16.85 10.08 13.33
N LEU A 73 -17.63 11.00 12.77
CA LEU A 73 -17.14 12.30 12.33
C LEU A 73 -16.64 13.13 13.52
N HIS A 74 -17.35 13.11 14.64
CA HIS A 74 -16.93 13.79 15.86
C HIS A 74 -15.61 13.24 16.42
N ILE A 75 -15.47 11.91 16.50
CA ILE A 75 -14.21 11.27 16.92
C ILE A 75 -13.07 11.67 15.98
N ARG A 76 -13.32 11.62 14.66
CA ARG A 76 -12.31 11.97 13.66
C ARG A 76 -11.84 13.40 13.85
N ASP A 77 -12.76 14.36 13.97
CA ASP A 77 -12.43 15.76 14.23
C ASP A 77 -11.61 15.93 15.52
N ARG A 78 -11.98 15.25 16.61
CA ARG A 78 -11.21 15.30 17.87
C ARG A 78 -9.80 14.77 17.70
N LEU A 79 -9.63 13.65 17.00
CA LEU A 79 -8.32 13.04 16.75
C LEU A 79 -7.48 13.88 15.80
N GLU A 80 -8.07 14.50 14.77
CA GLU A 80 -7.37 15.40 13.86
C GLU A 80 -6.82 16.65 14.57
N ARG A 81 -7.49 17.10 15.64
CA ARG A 81 -7.03 18.22 16.48
C ARG A 81 -6.01 17.82 17.55
N HIS A 82 -5.78 16.52 17.77
CA HIS A 82 -4.93 16.02 18.84
C HIS A 82 -3.51 15.71 18.35
N THR A 83 -2.51 16.20 19.07
CA THR A 83 -1.10 15.81 18.90
C THR A 83 -0.72 14.79 19.95
N GLU A 84 -0.27 13.63 19.48
CA GLU A 84 0.19 12.53 20.33
C GLU A 84 1.41 12.94 21.16
N SER A 85 1.56 12.31 22.32
CA SER A 85 2.72 12.55 23.18
C SER A 85 3.99 11.98 22.56
N GLU A 86 5.07 12.77 22.53
CA GLU A 86 6.38 12.28 22.10
C GLU A 86 6.89 11.17 23.01
N PRO A 87 7.63 10.18 22.47
CA PRO A 87 8.26 9.17 23.28
C PRO A 87 9.32 9.79 24.20
N PRO A 88 9.54 9.24 25.41
CA PRO A 88 10.63 9.70 26.28
C PRO A 88 11.99 9.58 25.59
N ASP A 89 12.94 10.45 25.97
CA ASP A 89 14.32 10.39 25.47
C ASP A 89 14.94 9.02 25.75
N GLY A 90 15.38 8.33 24.69
CA GLY A 90 16.01 7.01 24.77
C GLY A 90 15.06 5.81 24.66
N ASP A 91 13.76 6.02 24.45
CA ASP A 91 12.82 4.95 24.13
C ASP A 91 13.15 4.33 22.76
N THR A 92 13.43 3.02 22.74
CA THR A 92 13.74 2.26 21.53
C THR A 92 12.52 1.65 20.84
N GLY A 93 11.30 1.98 21.30
CA GLY A 93 10.04 1.50 20.74
C GLY A 93 9.44 0.35 21.54
N ASP A 94 9.42 0.47 22.87
CA ASP A 94 8.89 -0.57 23.75
C ASP A 94 7.35 -0.70 23.61
N ASP A 95 6.82 -1.93 23.79
CA ASP A 95 5.37 -2.23 23.74
C ASP A 95 4.56 -1.38 24.74
N THR A 96 5.20 -0.90 25.80
CA THR A 96 4.61 -0.05 26.85
C THR A 96 4.22 1.32 26.31
N TYR A 97 5.05 1.95 25.48
CA TYR A 97 4.77 3.24 24.88
C TYR A 97 3.64 3.15 23.84
N GLN A 98 3.62 2.09 23.03
CA GLN A 98 2.52 1.86 22.08
C GLN A 98 1.18 1.67 22.80
N ALA A 99 1.16 0.91 23.90
CA ALA A 99 -0.04 0.75 24.72
C ALA A 99 -0.52 2.09 25.30
N ALA A 100 0.41 2.94 25.75
CA ALA A 100 0.10 4.28 26.24
C ALA A 100 -0.49 5.18 25.15
N LEU A 101 0.08 5.19 23.93
CA LEU A 101 -0.47 5.93 22.80
C LEU A 101 -1.89 5.47 22.43
N LEU A 102 -2.14 4.16 22.39
CA LEU A 102 -3.47 3.63 22.13
C LEU A 102 -4.47 4.02 23.23
N ALA A 103 -4.04 4.02 24.49
CA ALA A 103 -4.86 4.49 25.61
C ALA A 103 -5.17 5.98 25.48
N GLU A 104 -4.17 6.82 25.15
CA GLU A 104 -4.35 8.26 24.91
C GLU A 104 -5.34 8.51 23.77
N ARG A 105 -5.17 7.87 22.62
CA ARG A 105 -6.09 8.01 21.47
C ARG A 105 -7.51 7.60 21.81
N ARG A 106 -7.70 6.51 22.58
CA ARG A 106 -9.04 6.09 23.05
C ARG A 106 -9.65 7.10 24.02
N ALA A 107 -8.86 7.67 24.93
CA ALA A 107 -9.32 8.70 25.86
C ALA A 107 -9.75 9.98 25.13
N VAL A 108 -9.01 10.39 24.10
CA VAL A 108 -9.37 11.55 23.26
C VAL A 108 -10.62 11.27 22.44
N ALA A 109 -10.70 10.11 21.80
CA ALA A 109 -11.84 9.69 20.99
C ALA A 109 -13.14 9.61 21.81
N SER A 110 -13.07 9.08 23.03
CA SER A 110 -14.23 9.00 23.94
C SER A 110 -14.60 10.33 24.58
N GLY A 111 -13.74 11.35 24.48
CA GLY A 111 -13.93 12.64 25.15
C GLY A 111 -13.52 12.67 26.62
N ALA A 112 -12.89 11.60 27.13
CA ALA A 112 -12.33 11.58 28.49
C ALA A 112 -11.14 12.55 28.64
N VAL A 113 -10.42 12.80 27.55
CA VAL A 113 -9.31 13.75 27.47
C VAL A 113 -9.57 14.75 26.33
N GLU A 114 -9.27 16.02 26.58
CA GLU A 114 -9.34 17.05 25.54
C GLU A 114 -8.18 16.93 24.54
N PRO A 115 -8.40 17.18 23.24
CA PRO A 115 -7.35 17.16 22.23
C PRO A 115 -6.23 18.13 22.63
N ARG A 116 -4.98 17.65 22.60
CA ARG A 116 -3.81 18.50 22.77
C ARG A 116 -3.61 19.20 21.42
N PRO A 117 -3.75 20.53 21.34
CA PRO A 117 -3.65 21.23 20.08
C PRO A 117 -2.27 21.01 19.46
N VAL A 118 -2.22 20.92 18.14
CA VAL A 118 -0.98 20.94 17.37
C VAL A 118 -0.20 22.19 17.77
N PRO A 119 1.01 22.06 18.35
CA PRO A 119 1.86 23.21 18.58
C PRO A 119 1.97 23.94 17.25
N GLN A 120 1.81 25.27 17.26
CA GLN A 120 2.06 26.04 16.03
C GLN A 120 3.40 25.58 15.46
N PRO A 121 3.49 25.29 14.15
CA PRO A 121 4.73 24.82 13.57
C PRO A 121 5.79 25.82 14.00
N ARG A 122 6.70 25.38 14.90
CA ARG A 122 7.87 26.17 15.20
C ARG A 122 8.48 26.40 13.84
N ILE A 123 8.56 27.66 13.41
CA ILE A 123 9.33 28.01 12.23
C ILE A 123 10.63 27.26 12.45
N LEU A 124 10.92 26.30 11.58
CA LEU A 124 12.22 25.67 11.55
C LEU A 124 13.14 26.83 11.19
N THR A 125 13.60 27.56 12.20
CA THR A 125 14.76 28.43 12.10
C THR A 125 15.84 27.47 11.69
N ALA A 126 16.07 27.40 10.37
CA ALA A 126 17.00 26.50 9.76
C ALA A 126 18.24 26.49 10.65
N GLY A 127 18.55 25.30 11.19
CA GLY A 127 19.72 25.13 12.01
C GLY A 127 20.88 25.78 11.27
N THR A 128 21.58 26.68 11.97
CA THR A 128 22.85 27.27 11.55
C THR A 128 23.66 26.23 10.79
N ASP A 129 24.09 26.60 9.59
CA ASP A 129 24.89 25.83 8.63
C ASP A 129 25.07 24.35 8.96
N LEU A 130 24.47 23.48 8.14
CA LEU A 130 24.74 22.04 8.18
C LEU A 130 26.26 21.82 8.25
N ALA A 131 26.70 21.22 9.37
CA ALA A 131 28.08 20.82 9.55
C ALA A 131 28.55 20.05 8.30
N PRO A 132 29.79 20.28 7.84
CA PRO A 132 30.30 19.59 6.67
C PRO A 132 30.19 18.07 6.86
N GLY A 133 29.62 17.38 5.87
CA GLY A 133 29.39 15.94 5.97
C GLY A 133 28.21 15.46 5.13
N ARG A 134 27.77 14.24 5.44
CA ARG A 134 26.81 13.46 4.64
C ARG A 134 25.46 14.17 4.45
N GLY A 135 24.95 14.85 5.49
CA GLY A 135 23.66 15.54 5.42
C GLY A 135 23.65 16.70 4.42
N ARG A 136 24.71 17.51 4.40
CA ARG A 136 24.89 18.60 3.42
C ARG A 136 25.04 18.08 2.00
N ALA A 137 25.76 16.97 1.81
CA ALA A 137 25.91 16.32 0.51
C ALA A 137 24.59 15.75 -0.02
N ILE A 138 23.76 15.15 0.84
CA ILE A 138 22.44 14.63 0.46
C ILE A 138 21.52 15.78 0.02
N LEU A 139 21.46 16.86 0.79
CA LEU A 139 20.63 18.02 0.45
C LEU A 139 21.12 18.74 -0.82
N ALA A 140 22.44 18.85 -1.01
CA ALA A 140 23.01 19.39 -2.24
C ALA A 140 22.69 18.53 -3.48
N ALA A 141 22.41 17.23 -3.29
CA ALA A 141 22.02 16.32 -4.36
C ALA A 141 20.51 16.36 -4.68
N VAL A 142 19.67 16.93 -3.80
CA VAL A 142 18.24 17.07 -4.07
C VAL A 142 18.04 18.08 -5.20
N GLY A 143 17.36 17.65 -6.27
CA GLY A 143 17.11 18.48 -7.46
C GLY A 143 18.27 18.50 -8.47
N GLN A 144 19.41 17.88 -8.17
CA GLN A 144 20.44 17.62 -9.17
C GLN A 144 20.00 16.44 -10.04
N PRO A 145 20.27 16.47 -11.36
CA PRO A 145 20.08 15.30 -12.20
C PRO A 145 20.87 14.14 -11.59
N ALA A 146 20.22 12.99 -11.41
CA ALA A 146 20.88 11.81 -10.85
C ALA A 146 22.19 11.59 -11.62
N PRO A 147 23.32 11.34 -10.94
CA PRO A 147 24.57 11.08 -11.63
C PRO A 147 24.32 9.97 -12.63
N SER A 148 24.81 10.16 -13.86
CA SER A 148 24.72 9.13 -14.89
C SER A 148 25.13 7.80 -14.27
N PRO A 149 24.32 6.75 -14.48
CA PRO A 149 24.51 5.49 -13.78
C PRO A 149 25.95 5.03 -13.96
N ALA A 150 26.61 4.70 -12.84
CA ALA A 150 27.97 4.20 -12.86
C ALA A 150 28.09 3.09 -13.93
N PRO A 151 29.10 3.15 -14.82
CA PRO A 151 29.28 2.16 -15.86
C PRO A 151 29.34 0.77 -15.22
N GLY A 152 28.39 -0.10 -15.59
CA GLY A 152 28.34 -1.48 -15.12
C GLY A 152 27.19 -1.85 -14.19
N ASN A 153 26.36 -0.91 -13.68
CA ASN A 153 25.14 -1.32 -12.96
C ASN A 153 24.10 -1.86 -13.95
N PRO A 154 23.74 -3.16 -13.92
CA PRO A 154 22.83 -3.69 -14.93
C PRO A 154 21.39 -3.19 -14.81
N ARG A 155 21.02 -2.62 -13.66
CA ARG A 155 19.69 -2.05 -13.45
C ARG A 155 19.56 -0.63 -14.01
N SER A 156 20.61 -0.02 -14.53
CA SER A 156 20.54 1.34 -15.05
C SER A 156 19.95 1.47 -16.46
N VAL A 157 19.88 0.37 -17.21
CA VAL A 157 19.28 0.32 -18.56
C VAL A 157 17.98 -0.46 -18.53
N HIS A 158 17.11 -0.26 -19.52
CA HIS A 158 15.89 -1.06 -19.68
C HIS A 158 16.23 -2.53 -19.96
N CYS A 159 15.35 -3.46 -19.57
CA CYS A 159 15.51 -4.88 -19.91
C CYS A 159 14.75 -5.21 -21.20
N PRO A 160 15.40 -5.62 -22.31
CA PRO A 160 14.70 -5.96 -23.55
C PRO A 160 13.86 -7.25 -23.44
N ARG A 161 14.14 -8.11 -22.45
CA ARG A 161 13.45 -9.41 -22.29
C ARG A 161 12.11 -9.32 -21.56
N CYS A 162 12.00 -8.47 -20.54
CA CYS A 162 10.79 -8.33 -19.73
C CYS A 162 10.27 -6.89 -19.64
N HIS A 163 10.90 -5.96 -20.36
CA HIS A 163 10.57 -4.54 -20.39
C HIS A 163 10.64 -3.86 -19.01
N ALA A 164 11.45 -4.39 -18.08
CA ALA A 164 11.69 -3.76 -16.79
C ALA A 164 12.45 -2.43 -16.97
N GLU A 165 11.86 -1.35 -16.46
CA GLU A 165 12.44 0.00 -16.45
C GLU A 165 13.79 0.07 -15.69
N PRO A 166 14.62 1.10 -15.98
CA PRO A 166 15.76 1.45 -15.13
C PRO A 166 15.37 1.53 -13.65
N GLY A 167 16.19 0.95 -12.76
CA GLY A 167 15.94 0.84 -11.32
C GLY A 167 15.00 -0.30 -10.90
N ARG A 168 14.18 -0.85 -11.81
CA ARG A 168 13.28 -1.97 -11.50
C ARG A 168 13.96 -3.32 -11.67
N SER A 169 13.56 -4.30 -10.85
CA SER A 169 14.06 -5.68 -10.95
C SER A 169 13.38 -6.43 -12.09
N CYS A 170 14.11 -7.35 -12.73
CA CYS A 170 13.53 -8.21 -13.77
C CYS A 170 12.49 -9.18 -13.18
N THR A 171 11.49 -9.53 -13.99
CA THR A 171 10.46 -10.50 -13.62
C THR A 171 10.41 -11.66 -14.61
N THR A 172 9.92 -12.83 -14.19
CA THR A 172 9.66 -13.98 -15.07
C THR A 172 8.37 -14.63 -14.60
N ALA A 173 7.38 -14.75 -15.50
CA ALA A 173 6.02 -15.19 -15.16
C ALA A 173 5.43 -14.43 -13.95
N GLY A 174 5.62 -13.10 -13.91
CA GLY A 174 5.11 -12.24 -12.83
C GLY A 174 5.91 -12.27 -11.52
N ARG A 175 6.87 -13.20 -11.35
CA ARG A 175 7.70 -13.27 -10.13
C ARG A 175 9.00 -12.48 -10.30
N ARG A 176 9.42 -11.77 -9.24
CA ARG A 176 10.69 -11.03 -9.19
C ARG A 176 11.86 -12.02 -9.23
N ARG A 177 12.85 -11.75 -10.08
CA ARG A 177 14.11 -12.50 -10.10
C ARG A 177 15.12 -11.91 -9.12
N ALA A 178 15.98 -12.76 -8.56
CA ALA A 178 17.16 -12.31 -7.83
C ALA A 178 18.14 -11.58 -8.77
N ASP A 179 18.42 -12.20 -9.92
CA ASP A 179 19.32 -11.67 -10.94
C ASP A 179 18.58 -11.04 -12.14
N VAL A 180 19.27 -10.13 -12.83
CA VAL A 180 18.80 -9.54 -14.08
C VAL A 180 18.81 -10.57 -15.21
N HIS A 181 17.99 -10.37 -16.26
CA HIS A 181 18.08 -11.22 -17.44
C HIS A 181 19.44 -11.06 -18.14
N PRO A 182 19.99 -12.14 -18.74
CA PRO A 182 21.20 -12.07 -19.55
C PRO A 182 21.15 -10.97 -20.63
N ALA A 183 20.00 -10.81 -21.28
CA ALA A 183 19.79 -9.77 -22.29
C ALA A 183 19.99 -8.34 -21.74
N ARG A 184 19.66 -8.09 -20.46
CA ARG A 184 19.92 -6.80 -19.81
C ARG A 184 21.42 -6.59 -19.55
N LEU A 185 22.13 -7.64 -19.13
CA LEU A 185 23.59 -7.59 -18.96
C LEU A 185 24.30 -7.29 -20.27
N GLU A 186 23.83 -7.88 -21.36
CA GLU A 186 24.37 -7.64 -22.69
C GLU A 186 24.16 -6.19 -23.15
N THR A 187 22.97 -5.62 -22.93
CA THR A 187 22.72 -4.18 -23.19
C THR A 187 23.70 -3.29 -22.43
N VAL A 188 23.99 -3.61 -21.16
CA VAL A 188 24.93 -2.84 -20.32
C VAL A 188 26.35 -2.96 -20.84
N ARG A 189 26.78 -4.17 -21.23
CA ARG A 189 28.12 -4.40 -21.80
C ARG A 189 28.30 -3.65 -23.12
N ARG A 190 27.28 -3.64 -23.98
CA ARG A 190 27.30 -2.88 -25.24
C ARG A 190 27.36 -1.38 -25.01
N ALA A 191 26.52 -0.86 -24.11
CA ALA A 191 26.53 0.55 -23.74
C ALA A 191 27.88 0.98 -23.15
N ALA A 192 28.47 0.15 -22.28
CA ALA A 192 29.81 0.39 -21.72
C ALA A 192 30.92 0.34 -22.78
N ALA A 193 30.73 -0.46 -23.84
CA ALA A 193 31.64 -0.52 -24.98
C ALA A 193 31.37 0.58 -26.04
N GLY A 194 30.42 1.49 -25.80
CA GLY A 194 30.04 2.53 -26.78
C GLY A 194 29.34 2.00 -28.02
N LEU A 195 28.85 0.75 -27.99
CA LEU A 195 28.14 0.14 -29.10
C LEU A 195 26.65 0.50 -29.05
N PRO A 196 26.01 0.74 -30.21
CA PRO A 196 24.57 1.00 -30.25
C PRO A 196 23.77 -0.22 -29.74
N PRO A 197 22.56 0.02 -29.20
CA PRO A 197 21.66 -1.05 -28.82
C PRO A 197 21.34 -1.94 -30.03
N VAL A 198 21.16 -3.24 -29.80
CA VAL A 198 20.75 -4.18 -30.86
C VAL A 198 19.32 -3.84 -31.27
N ASP A 199 19.10 -3.56 -32.55
CA ASP A 199 17.75 -3.46 -33.10
C ASP A 199 17.13 -4.87 -33.13
N PRO A 200 16.07 -5.14 -32.34
CA PRO A 200 15.43 -6.45 -32.32
C PRO A 200 14.89 -6.86 -33.70
N ALA A 201 14.51 -5.90 -34.54
CA ALA A 201 14.05 -6.20 -35.90
C ALA A 201 15.21 -6.65 -36.80
N GLU A 202 16.41 -6.10 -36.61
CA GLU A 202 17.61 -6.52 -37.34
C GLU A 202 18.06 -7.93 -36.92
N GLU A 203 18.02 -8.22 -35.63
CA GLU A 203 18.34 -9.55 -35.10
C GLU A 203 17.37 -10.62 -35.61
N GLN A 204 16.06 -10.30 -35.69
CA GLN A 204 15.06 -11.19 -36.28
C GLN A 204 15.29 -11.45 -37.77
N ARG A 205 15.58 -10.40 -38.56
CA ARG A 205 15.92 -10.55 -39.98
C ARG A 205 17.15 -11.45 -40.17
N GLU A 206 18.17 -11.28 -39.34
CA GLU A 206 19.37 -12.12 -39.40
C GLU A 206 19.09 -13.59 -39.03
N LEU A 207 18.28 -13.83 -38.00
CA LEU A 207 17.85 -15.19 -37.63
C LEU A 207 17.05 -15.86 -38.75
N GLU A 208 16.16 -15.12 -39.40
CA GLU A 208 15.40 -15.62 -40.56
C GLU A 208 16.32 -15.95 -41.73
N ARG A 209 17.28 -15.06 -42.05
CA ARG A 209 18.32 -15.34 -43.07
C ARG A 209 19.10 -16.60 -42.74
N ARG A 210 19.53 -16.80 -41.49
CA ARG A 210 20.25 -18.02 -41.07
C ARG A 210 19.38 -19.28 -41.18
N ARG A 211 18.10 -19.20 -40.81
CA ARG A 211 17.15 -20.31 -40.96
C ARG A 211 16.91 -20.64 -42.42
N GLU A 212 16.78 -19.64 -43.29
CA GLU A 212 16.67 -19.81 -44.74
C GLU A 212 17.91 -20.43 -45.34
N ALA A 213 19.09 -19.91 -45.02
CA ALA A 213 20.35 -20.48 -45.46
C ALA A 213 20.50 -21.94 -44.99
N SER A 214 20.11 -22.24 -43.75
CA SER A 214 20.12 -23.61 -43.21
C SER A 214 19.13 -24.51 -43.96
N ARG A 215 17.91 -24.04 -44.22
CA ARG A 215 16.92 -24.78 -45.03
C ARG A 215 17.40 -25.05 -46.44
N ALA A 216 18.01 -24.05 -47.08
CA ALA A 216 18.57 -24.16 -48.43
C ALA A 216 19.75 -25.14 -48.46
N ALA A 217 20.65 -25.07 -47.48
CA ALA A 217 21.76 -26.01 -47.34
C ALA A 217 21.27 -27.44 -47.14
N LEU A 218 20.25 -27.65 -46.29
CA LEU A 218 19.62 -28.96 -46.10
C LEU A 218 18.92 -29.47 -47.36
N ALA A 219 18.29 -28.59 -48.14
CA ALA A 219 17.64 -28.96 -49.39
C ALA A 219 18.64 -29.30 -50.52
N ALA A 220 19.85 -28.73 -50.47
CA ALA A 220 20.93 -29.00 -51.42
C ALA A 220 21.68 -30.31 -51.15
N LEU A 221 21.43 -30.97 -50.01
CA LEU A 221 22.00 -32.26 -49.69
C LEU A 221 21.42 -33.35 -50.62
N PRO A 222 22.25 -34.25 -51.17
CA PRO A 222 21.76 -35.32 -52.02
C PRO A 222 20.85 -36.26 -51.23
N PRO A 223 19.76 -36.78 -51.85
CA PRO A 223 18.86 -37.72 -51.20
C PRO A 223 19.64 -38.97 -50.77
N GLY A 224 19.64 -39.25 -49.46
CA GLY A 224 20.39 -40.35 -48.86
C GLY A 224 21.46 -39.94 -47.83
N THR A 225 21.74 -38.64 -47.68
CA THR A 225 22.60 -38.10 -46.61
C THR A 225 21.84 -37.96 -45.29
N THR A 226 21.20 -39.03 -44.83
CA THR A 226 20.90 -39.15 -43.41
C THR A 226 22.22 -39.41 -42.70
N THR A 227 22.86 -38.35 -42.19
CA THR A 227 23.86 -38.51 -41.14
C THR A 227 23.19 -39.33 -40.05
N PRO A 228 23.64 -40.55 -39.75
CA PRO A 228 23.08 -41.29 -38.64
C PRO A 228 23.29 -40.43 -37.40
N VAL A 229 22.20 -39.97 -36.79
CA VAL A 229 22.25 -39.42 -35.44
C VAL A 229 22.71 -40.58 -34.59
N SER A 230 24.01 -40.65 -34.34
CA SER A 230 24.59 -41.63 -33.44
C SER A 230 23.90 -41.38 -32.10
N PRO A 231 23.10 -42.35 -31.59
CA PRO A 231 22.43 -42.15 -30.32
C PRO A 231 23.50 -41.84 -29.27
N PRO A 232 23.23 -40.92 -28.32
CA PRO A 232 24.17 -40.68 -27.24
C PRO A 232 24.49 -42.02 -26.56
N PRO A 233 25.76 -42.30 -26.21
CA PRO A 233 26.12 -43.57 -25.59
C PRO A 233 25.28 -43.75 -24.32
N CYS A 234 24.52 -44.85 -24.25
CA CYS A 234 23.87 -45.27 -23.02
C CYS A 234 24.98 -45.60 -22.00
N ASN A 235 25.08 -44.79 -20.96
CA ASN A 235 25.92 -45.10 -19.80
C ASN A 235 25.30 -46.27 -19.04
N GLU A 236 25.75 -47.50 -19.30
CA GLU A 236 25.37 -48.71 -18.55
C GLU A 236 26.18 -48.92 -17.25
N GLN A 237 26.63 -47.84 -16.58
CA GLN A 237 27.49 -47.95 -15.39
C GLN A 237 26.81 -47.71 -14.01
N GLU A 238 25.48 -47.78 -13.91
CA GLU A 238 24.80 -47.71 -12.59
C GLU A 238 23.89 -48.92 -12.35
N ALA A 239 24.47 -50.12 -12.29
CA ALA A 239 23.81 -51.30 -11.72
C ALA A 239 24.80 -52.34 -11.20
N ALA A 240 25.73 -51.94 -10.32
CA ALA A 240 26.37 -52.83 -9.34
C ALA A 240 27.29 -52.02 -8.41
N SER A 241 26.72 -51.50 -7.31
CA SER A 241 27.37 -51.34 -5.99
C SER A 241 26.33 -50.91 -4.96
#